data_AF-A0AAJ7PP87-F1
#
_entry.id   AF-A0AAJ7PP87-F1
#
_cell.length_a   1.000
_cell.length_b   1.000
_cell.length_c   1.000
_cell.angle_alpha   90.00
_cell.angle_beta   90.00
_cell.angle_gamma   90.00
#
_symmetry.space_group_name_H-M   'P 1'
#
loop_
_entity.id
_entity.type
_entity.pdbx_description
1 polymer ?
#
loop_
_entity_poly.entity_id
_entity_poly.type
_entity_poly.pdbx_seq_one_letter_code
_entity_poly.pdbx_strand_id
1 'polypeptide(L)'
;MVSTVTAGERVRVWILSEDGDLLLLQCRSCSSVCPHCAVETQTGPRCWVQDHRRRRRAAAGTSLFFIVSPALWGGVLLSCSLCLLCVNRRRSELLPGENRAVLITGCDSGFGHVLAQRLSQVGVQVFAGVLDVNGAGAQRLRERGSENLQVLQLDVTDSSQVETVHSYICSQVGRTGLWGLVNNAGILLCPANAELHPLSACRRCLEVNFLAAVNMCQVFLPLLRQSRGRIVNMSSMAGEVPLPGFAAYGASKAALSVFSQVMRLELAEWGVSVALIQPAGFRTNIFGNSDDIARYRDELLSAVSSAAREDYGEAYISSLPVSLSRMSQQTPEDLSPVVDDLCDALLSVRPRPLYTPGQMGWLLPFLHRHCPTSAFDLIISRFPKLTDCEPAGLRRT
;
A
#
# COMPACT_ATOMS: atom_id res chain seq x y z
N MET A 1 1.40 -28.33 32.23
CA MET A 1 0.28 -28.04 33.13
C MET A 1 -0.22 -26.62 32.84
N VAL A 2 -1.24 -26.47 31.99
CA VAL A 2 -2.17 -25.32 31.94
C VAL A 2 -3.46 -25.88 31.31
N SER A 3 -4.57 -25.80 32.04
CA SER A 3 -5.90 -26.17 31.55
C SER A 3 -6.89 -25.13 32.05
N THR A 4 -7.52 -24.41 31.13
CA THR A 4 -8.80 -23.75 31.37
C THR A 4 -9.89 -24.60 30.73
N VAL A 5 -10.89 -24.97 31.52
CA VAL A 5 -12.12 -25.64 31.04
C VAL A 5 -13.31 -24.88 31.60
N THR A 6 -14.16 -24.39 30.72
CA THR A 6 -15.55 -24.00 30.99
C THR A 6 -16.46 -25.20 30.71
N ALA A 7 -17.48 -25.38 31.56
CA ALA A 7 -18.36 -26.54 31.53
C ALA A 7 -19.20 -26.59 30.23
N GLY A 8 -19.15 -27.73 29.52
CA GLY A 8 -20.03 -28.02 28.38
C GLY A 8 -19.32 -28.48 27.10
N GLU A 9 -18.01 -28.27 26.97
CA GLU A 9 -17.27 -28.64 25.75
C GLU A 9 -16.14 -29.66 26.01
N ARG A 10 -15.80 -30.45 24.97
CA ARG A 10 -14.84 -31.55 25.03
C ARG A 10 -13.48 -31.07 25.56
N VAL A 11 -13.04 -31.63 26.68
CA VAL A 11 -11.71 -31.35 27.24
C VAL A 11 -10.65 -32.05 26.38
N ARG A 12 -9.68 -31.26 25.91
CA ARG A 12 -8.47 -31.73 25.24
C ARG A 12 -7.29 -31.45 26.14
N VAL A 13 -6.58 -32.49 26.55
CA VAL A 13 -5.36 -32.34 27.33
C VAL A 13 -4.19 -32.76 26.45
N TRP A 14 -3.20 -31.87 26.38
CA TRP A 14 -1.93 -32.13 25.72
C TRP A 14 -0.89 -32.49 26.77
N ILE A 15 -0.23 -33.62 26.59
CA ILE A 15 0.84 -34.08 27.47
C ILE A 15 2.10 -34.24 26.63
N LEU A 16 3.21 -33.69 27.12
CA LEU A 16 4.53 -33.89 26.54
C LEU A 16 5.10 -35.18 27.12
N SER A 17 5.47 -36.14 26.26
CA SER A 17 6.23 -37.32 26.65
C SER A 17 7.67 -36.94 27.01
N GLU A 18 8.34 -37.74 27.84
CA GLU A 18 9.78 -37.57 28.16
C GLU A 18 10.68 -37.69 26.91
N ASP A 19 10.20 -38.32 25.82
CA ASP A 19 10.89 -38.38 24.52
C ASP A 19 10.56 -37.18 23.59
N GLY A 20 9.80 -36.18 24.06
CA GLY A 20 9.54 -34.92 23.34
C GLY A 20 8.31 -34.91 22.43
N ASP A 21 7.52 -35.99 22.37
CA ASP A 21 6.30 -36.05 21.56
C ASP A 21 5.08 -35.45 22.29
N LEU A 22 4.24 -34.68 21.57
CA LEU A 22 2.95 -34.17 22.06
C LEU A 22 1.84 -35.20 21.84
N LEU A 23 1.24 -35.69 22.92
CA LEU A 23 0.11 -36.61 22.89
C LEU A 23 -1.19 -35.88 23.25
N LEU A 24 -2.21 -36.05 22.41
CA LEU A 24 -3.56 -35.51 22.62
C LEU A 24 -4.47 -36.61 23.17
N LEU A 25 -4.92 -36.44 24.42
CA LEU A 25 -5.94 -37.30 25.01
C LEU A 25 -7.30 -36.62 24.91
N GLN A 26 -8.27 -37.33 24.32
CA GLN A 26 -9.64 -36.85 24.14
C GLN A 26 -10.61 -37.80 24.85
N CYS A 27 -11.14 -37.37 26.00
CA CYS A 27 -12.11 -38.16 26.76
C CYS A 27 -13.54 -37.79 26.32
N ARG A 28 -14.38 -38.79 25.99
CA ARG A 28 -15.82 -38.60 25.76
C ARG A 28 -16.58 -38.94 27.04
N SER A 29 -17.17 -37.92 27.65
CA SER A 29 -18.19 -37.96 28.70
C SER A 29 -17.94 -38.89 29.90
N CYS A 30 -17.50 -38.31 31.03
CA CYS A 30 -17.72 -38.92 32.34
C CYS A 30 -18.31 -37.85 33.27
N SER A 31 -19.57 -38.03 33.65
CA SER A 31 -20.34 -37.15 34.52
C SER A 31 -20.25 -37.61 35.98
N SER A 32 -19.07 -37.52 36.59
CA SER A 32 -18.90 -37.57 38.05
C SER A 32 -17.45 -37.31 38.44
N VAL A 33 -17.25 -36.37 39.35
CA VAL A 33 -15.96 -36.03 39.97
C VAL A 33 -15.55 -37.16 40.92
N CYS A 34 -14.35 -37.73 40.77
CA CYS A 34 -13.73 -38.56 41.81
C CYS A 34 -12.20 -38.31 41.85
N PRO A 35 -11.61 -37.98 43.01
CA PRO A 35 -10.22 -37.57 43.13
C PRO A 35 -9.34 -38.75 43.56
N HIS A 36 -9.14 -39.74 42.68
CA HIS A 36 -8.02 -40.70 42.70
C HIS A 36 -8.24 -41.72 41.59
N CYS A 37 -7.46 -41.62 40.50
CA CYS A 37 -7.27 -42.75 39.59
C CYS A 37 -5.77 -42.87 39.33
N ALA A 38 -5.16 -43.72 40.14
CA ALA A 38 -3.89 -44.34 39.87
C ALA A 38 -3.99 -45.19 38.60
N VAL A 39 -2.88 -45.27 37.88
CA VAL A 39 -2.70 -46.08 36.68
C VAL A 39 -2.73 -47.56 37.09
N GLU A 40 -3.78 -48.29 36.74
CA GLU A 40 -3.79 -49.75 36.81
C GLU A 40 -4.27 -50.33 35.48
N THR A 41 -3.38 -51.08 34.86
CA THR A 41 -3.54 -51.78 33.59
C THR A 41 -4.39 -53.04 33.81
N GLN A 42 -5.65 -53.01 33.37
CA GLN A 42 -6.46 -54.21 33.21
C GLN A 42 -7.11 -54.30 31.83
N THR A 43 -6.99 -55.50 31.28
CA THR A 43 -7.34 -55.98 29.94
C THR A 43 -8.85 -56.12 29.73
N GLY A 44 -9.41 -55.43 28.73
CA GLY A 44 -10.82 -55.54 28.28
C GLY A 44 -11.20 -54.41 27.31
N PRO A 45 -12.14 -54.59 26.35
CA PRO A 45 -11.86 -54.25 24.96
C PRO A 45 -12.27 -52.84 24.50
N ARG A 46 -11.43 -52.31 23.59
CA ARG A 46 -11.62 -51.17 22.65
C ARG A 46 -11.28 -49.76 23.16
N CYS A 47 -9.98 -49.50 23.37
CA CYS A 47 -9.41 -48.18 23.13
C CYS A 47 -8.58 -48.21 21.84
N TRP A 48 -9.04 -47.48 20.82
CA TRP A 48 -8.30 -47.26 19.58
C TRP A 48 -7.22 -46.19 19.84
N VAL A 49 -5.98 -46.63 20.01
CA VAL A 49 -4.81 -45.75 19.87
C VAL A 49 -4.56 -45.58 18.38
N GLN A 50 -4.87 -44.40 17.84
CA GLN A 50 -4.51 -44.05 16.46
C GLN A 50 -3.02 -43.68 16.42
N ASP A 51 -2.19 -44.70 16.19
CA ASP A 51 -0.79 -44.55 15.81
C ASP A 51 -0.72 -43.98 14.38
N HIS A 52 -0.17 -42.76 14.26
CA HIS A 52 -0.02 -42.04 13.00
C HIS A 52 1.38 -42.18 12.39
N ARG A 53 2.09 -43.30 12.58
CA ARG A 53 3.29 -43.61 11.79
C ARG A 53 3.26 -45.02 11.18
N ARG A 54 3.22 -45.04 9.84
CA ARG A 54 3.50 -46.15 8.88
C ARG A 54 2.29 -46.81 8.21
N ARG A 55 1.84 -46.18 7.12
CA ARG A 55 1.41 -46.90 5.90
C ARG A 55 1.93 -46.17 4.66
N ARG A 56 3.16 -46.49 4.24
CA ARG A 56 3.59 -46.32 2.84
C ARG A 56 3.94 -47.71 2.31
N ARG A 57 3.38 -47.99 1.13
CA ARG A 57 3.56 -49.17 0.25
C ARG A 57 2.61 -50.35 0.51
N ALA A 58 1.46 -50.33 -0.17
CA ALA A 58 1.17 -51.26 -1.27
C ALA A 58 -0.30 -51.14 -1.69
N ALA A 59 -0.58 -50.24 -2.63
CA ALA A 59 -1.75 -50.32 -3.51
C ALA A 59 -1.29 -49.81 -4.88
N ALA A 60 -0.74 -50.73 -5.67
CA ALA A 60 -0.64 -50.56 -7.10
C ALA A 60 -2.06 -50.64 -7.69
N GLY A 61 -2.37 -49.76 -8.64
CA GLY A 61 -3.51 -49.95 -9.53
C GLY A 61 -4.65 -48.95 -9.35
N THR A 62 -4.39 -47.66 -9.53
CA THR A 62 -5.09 -46.81 -10.52
C THR A 62 -4.52 -45.40 -10.42
N SER A 63 -3.60 -45.09 -11.32
CA SER A 63 -3.19 -43.73 -11.58
C SER A 63 -4.41 -42.96 -12.12
N LEU A 64 -5.18 -42.33 -11.24
CA LEU A 64 -5.98 -41.16 -11.59
C LEU A 64 -5.01 -39.99 -11.81
N PHE A 65 -4.20 -40.10 -12.86
CA PHE A 65 -3.88 -38.91 -13.64
C PHE A 65 -5.24 -38.35 -14.04
N PHE A 66 -5.65 -37.25 -13.41
CA PHE A 66 -6.65 -36.37 -13.99
C PHE A 66 -6.10 -35.95 -15.35
N ILE A 67 -6.38 -36.74 -16.38
CA ILE A 67 -6.35 -36.30 -17.77
C ILE A 67 -7.53 -35.35 -17.85
N VAL A 68 -7.31 -34.12 -17.36
CA VAL A 68 -8.17 -32.99 -17.63
C VAL A 68 -8.19 -32.90 -19.15
N SER A 69 -9.30 -33.32 -19.77
CA SER A 69 -9.45 -33.41 -21.23
C SER A 69 -8.85 -32.15 -21.89
N PRO A 70 -8.13 -32.27 -23.02
CA PRO A 70 -7.62 -31.10 -23.76
C PRO A 70 -8.69 -30.03 -24.00
N ALA A 71 -9.97 -30.42 -24.03
CA ALA A 71 -11.12 -29.52 -24.12
C ALA A 71 -11.33 -28.63 -22.88
N LEU A 72 -11.02 -29.11 -21.67
CA LEU A 72 -11.11 -28.32 -20.43
C LEU A 72 -9.98 -27.28 -20.36
N TRP A 73 -8.76 -27.64 -20.73
CA TRP A 73 -7.66 -26.66 -20.86
C TRP A 73 -7.91 -25.69 -22.01
N GLY A 74 -8.46 -26.14 -23.13
CA GLY A 74 -8.91 -25.26 -24.22
C GLY A 74 -10.00 -24.29 -23.77
N GLY A 75 -10.96 -24.74 -22.97
CA GLY A 75 -12.00 -23.90 -22.38
C GLY A 75 -11.46 -22.87 -21.38
N VAL A 76 -10.52 -23.27 -20.51
CA VAL A 76 -9.84 -22.37 -19.57
C VAL A 76 -8.99 -21.35 -20.31
N LEU A 77 -8.22 -21.78 -21.33
CA LEU A 77 -7.40 -20.87 -22.13
C LEU A 77 -8.27 -19.91 -22.95
N LEU A 78 -9.36 -20.37 -23.56
CA LEU A 78 -10.30 -19.51 -24.30
C LEU A 78 -11.01 -18.54 -23.35
N SER A 79 -11.40 -18.99 -22.15
CA SER A 79 -11.98 -18.14 -21.10
C SER A 79 -10.98 -17.10 -20.62
N CYS A 80 -9.72 -17.49 -20.35
CA CYS A 80 -8.65 -16.58 -19.99
C CYS A 80 -8.34 -15.60 -21.14
N SER A 81 -8.30 -16.05 -22.39
CA SER A 81 -8.09 -15.19 -23.56
C SER A 81 -9.25 -14.23 -23.79
N LEU A 82 -10.51 -14.67 -23.61
CA LEU A 82 -11.68 -13.80 -23.68
C LEU A 82 -11.72 -12.81 -22.51
N CYS A 83 -11.35 -13.23 -21.30
CA CYS A 83 -11.24 -12.37 -20.13
C CYS A 83 -10.11 -11.34 -20.31
N LEU A 84 -8.94 -11.77 -20.80
CA LEU A 84 -7.82 -10.90 -21.17
C LEU A 84 -8.21 -9.94 -22.29
N LEU A 85 -8.97 -10.38 -23.29
CA LEU A 85 -9.50 -9.52 -24.34
C LEU A 85 -10.52 -8.52 -23.75
N CYS A 86 -11.43 -8.94 -22.89
CA CYS A 86 -12.38 -8.04 -22.21
C CYS A 86 -11.68 -7.02 -21.29
N VAL A 87 -10.57 -7.41 -20.66
CA VAL A 87 -9.74 -6.55 -19.79
C VAL A 87 -8.83 -5.62 -20.61
N ASN A 88 -8.28 -6.07 -21.75
CA ASN A 88 -7.36 -5.26 -22.58
C ASN A 88 -8.05 -4.42 -23.68
N ARG A 89 -9.30 -4.67 -24.09
CA ARG A 89 -9.87 -4.04 -25.31
C ARG A 89 -10.64 -2.74 -25.16
N ARG A 90 -10.79 -2.13 -23.99
CA ARG A 90 -11.44 -0.82 -23.94
C ARG A 90 -10.46 0.22 -23.42
N ARG A 91 -9.80 0.95 -24.35
CA ARG A 91 -9.53 2.37 -24.10
C ARG A 91 -10.87 2.95 -23.71
N SER A 92 -10.98 3.35 -22.45
CA SER A 92 -12.25 3.80 -21.91
C SER A 92 -12.61 5.10 -22.60
N GLU A 93 -13.86 5.23 -23.01
CA GLU A 93 -14.39 6.50 -23.48
C GLU A 93 -14.23 7.53 -22.35
N LEU A 94 -13.68 8.69 -22.68
CA LEU A 94 -13.45 9.77 -21.73
C LEU A 94 -14.64 10.73 -21.77
N LEU A 95 -15.10 11.09 -20.59
CA LEU A 95 -16.04 12.17 -20.37
C LEU A 95 -15.36 13.50 -20.74
N PRO A 96 -16.11 14.48 -21.30
CA PRO A 96 -15.59 15.82 -21.56
C PRO A 96 -15.02 16.46 -20.29
N GLY A 97 -13.98 17.31 -20.40
CA GLY A 97 -13.45 18.03 -19.24
C GLY A 97 -14.33 19.20 -18.79
N GLU A 98 -15.09 19.78 -19.72
CA GLU A 98 -15.95 20.94 -19.47
C GLU A 98 -16.96 20.69 -18.34
N ASN A 99 -17.22 21.74 -17.56
CA ASN A 99 -18.13 21.75 -16.40
C ASN A 99 -17.75 20.78 -15.27
N ARG A 100 -16.49 20.30 -15.23
CA ARG A 100 -15.97 19.48 -14.14
C ARG A 100 -14.93 20.28 -13.36
N ALA A 101 -15.08 20.26 -12.04
CA ALA A 101 -14.15 20.87 -11.11
C ALA A 101 -13.32 19.80 -10.39
N VAL A 102 -12.00 19.93 -10.38
CA VAL A 102 -11.08 18.96 -9.73
C VAL A 102 -10.14 19.68 -8.78
N LEU A 103 -10.08 19.22 -7.53
CA LEU A 103 -9.07 19.62 -6.55
C LEU A 103 -7.92 18.60 -6.58
N ILE A 104 -6.69 19.10 -6.72
CA ILE A 104 -5.47 18.30 -6.69
C ILE A 104 -4.58 18.83 -5.56
N THR A 105 -4.15 17.95 -4.66
CA THR A 105 -3.22 18.30 -3.58
C THR A 105 -1.76 18.03 -4.00
N GLY A 106 -0.80 18.81 -3.49
CA GLY A 106 0.63 18.62 -3.77
C GLY A 106 1.03 18.94 -5.21
N CYS A 107 0.63 20.11 -5.71
CA CYS A 107 0.88 20.53 -7.10
C CYS A 107 2.18 21.31 -7.30
N ASP A 108 3.01 21.46 -6.26
CA ASP A 108 4.29 22.18 -6.33
C ASP A 108 5.24 21.59 -7.38
N SER A 109 5.17 20.26 -7.58
CA SER A 109 6.00 19.51 -8.52
C SER A 109 5.40 18.14 -8.86
N GLY A 110 6.11 17.34 -9.66
CA GLY A 110 5.79 15.92 -9.90
C GLY A 110 4.43 15.69 -10.56
N PHE A 111 3.75 14.61 -10.16
CA PHE A 111 2.50 14.17 -10.78
C PHE A 111 1.38 15.18 -10.67
N GLY A 112 1.17 15.76 -9.48
CA GLY A 112 0.12 16.76 -9.26
C GLY A 112 0.28 17.99 -10.15
N HIS A 113 1.52 18.48 -10.32
CA HIS A 113 1.83 19.61 -11.18
C HIS A 113 1.49 19.34 -12.65
N VAL A 114 1.93 18.20 -13.19
CA VAL A 114 1.70 17.83 -14.59
C VAL A 114 0.23 17.51 -14.83
N LEU A 115 -0.44 16.85 -13.88
CA LEU A 115 -1.87 16.58 -13.95
C LEU A 115 -2.68 17.87 -13.98
N ALA A 116 -2.35 18.84 -13.13
CA ALA A 116 -3.05 20.13 -13.08
C ALA A 116 -3.02 20.85 -14.43
N GLN A 117 -1.84 20.93 -15.06
CA GLN A 117 -1.67 21.52 -16.39
C GLN A 117 -2.46 20.75 -17.45
N ARG A 118 -2.42 19.41 -17.43
CA ARG A 118 -3.07 18.59 -18.44
C ARG A 118 -4.60 18.65 -18.35
N LEU A 119 -5.15 18.59 -17.15
CA LEU A 119 -6.60 18.69 -16.95
C LEU A 119 -7.12 20.07 -17.36
N SER A 120 -6.39 21.14 -17.03
CA SER A 120 -6.81 22.49 -17.39
C SER A 120 -6.85 22.70 -18.91
N GLN A 121 -5.90 22.11 -19.65
CA GLN A 121 -5.85 22.13 -21.12
C GLN A 121 -7.02 21.40 -21.79
N VAL A 122 -7.66 20.45 -21.10
CA VAL A 122 -8.86 19.74 -21.62
C VAL A 122 -10.18 20.32 -21.08
N GLY A 123 -10.14 21.54 -20.55
CA GLY A 123 -11.33 22.29 -20.14
C GLY A 123 -11.84 22.00 -18.73
N VAL A 124 -11.11 21.22 -17.92
CA VAL A 124 -11.45 21.00 -16.51
C VAL A 124 -11.10 22.24 -15.70
N GLN A 125 -12.00 22.66 -14.81
CA GLN A 125 -11.68 23.67 -13.79
C GLN A 125 -10.80 23.02 -12.71
N VAL A 126 -9.55 23.43 -12.62
CA VAL A 126 -8.55 22.83 -11.73
C VAL A 126 -8.27 23.76 -10.56
N PHE A 127 -8.47 23.26 -9.35
CA PHE A 127 -7.96 23.85 -8.11
C PHE A 127 -6.66 23.12 -7.73
N ALA A 128 -5.53 23.75 -7.99
CA ALA A 128 -4.21 23.21 -7.73
C ALA A 128 -3.72 23.66 -6.34
N GLY A 129 -3.81 22.78 -5.35
CA GLY A 129 -3.30 22.99 -3.99
C GLY A 129 -1.78 22.84 -3.95
N VAL A 130 -1.11 23.89 -3.47
CA VAL A 130 0.36 23.96 -3.33
C VAL A 130 0.73 24.32 -1.89
N LEU A 131 1.90 23.86 -1.43
CA LEU A 131 2.40 24.19 -0.09
C LEU A 131 2.87 25.64 0.03
N ASP A 132 3.40 26.21 -1.04
CA ASP A 132 3.78 27.63 -1.08
C ASP A 132 3.22 28.29 -2.34
N VAL A 133 2.20 29.11 -2.16
CA VAL A 133 1.55 29.88 -3.23
C VAL A 133 2.51 30.86 -3.92
N ASN A 134 3.59 31.26 -3.28
CA ASN A 134 4.64 32.13 -3.84
C ASN A 134 5.85 31.34 -4.35
N GLY A 135 5.85 30.02 -4.18
CA GLY A 135 6.94 29.15 -4.59
C GLY A 135 7.06 29.02 -6.11
N ALA A 136 8.24 28.59 -6.57
CA ALA A 136 8.51 28.43 -7.99
C ALA A 136 7.56 27.44 -8.70
N GLY A 137 7.06 26.42 -7.98
CA GLY A 137 6.06 25.48 -8.49
C GLY A 137 4.72 26.16 -8.80
N ALA A 138 4.23 26.96 -7.86
CA ALA A 138 3.01 27.76 -8.02
C ALA A 138 3.14 28.76 -9.17
N GLN A 139 4.28 29.45 -9.28
CA GLN A 139 4.55 30.37 -10.38
C GLN A 139 4.49 29.67 -11.74
N ARG A 140 5.17 28.52 -11.90
CA ARG A 140 5.12 27.74 -13.15
C ARG A 140 3.71 27.26 -13.51
N LEU A 141 2.88 26.94 -12.52
CA LEU A 141 1.47 26.58 -12.76
C LEU A 141 0.67 27.77 -13.31
N ARG A 142 0.90 28.98 -12.80
CA ARG A 142 0.22 30.19 -13.29
C ARG A 142 0.67 30.56 -14.70
N GLU A 143 1.96 30.41 -14.99
CA GLU A 143 2.53 30.77 -16.31
C GLU A 143 2.12 29.79 -17.42
N ARG A 144 2.00 28.50 -17.10
CA ARG A 144 1.73 27.43 -18.08
C ARG A 144 0.31 26.87 -18.00
N GLY A 145 -0.45 27.26 -16.98
CA GLY A 145 -1.85 26.89 -16.82
C GLY A 145 -2.72 27.63 -17.82
N SER A 146 -3.86 27.02 -18.16
CA SER A 146 -4.94 27.72 -18.85
C SER A 146 -5.74 28.57 -17.87
N GLU A 147 -6.66 29.40 -18.36
CA GLU A 147 -7.60 30.18 -17.55
C GLU A 147 -8.44 29.33 -16.57
N ASN A 148 -8.61 28.04 -16.86
CA ASN A 148 -9.31 27.09 -15.99
C ASN A 148 -8.49 26.61 -14.77
N LEU A 149 -7.23 27.03 -14.61
CA LEU A 149 -6.36 26.61 -13.50
C LEU A 149 -6.23 27.71 -12.45
N GLN A 150 -6.58 27.38 -11.21
CA GLN A 150 -6.43 28.24 -10.05
C GLN A 150 -5.48 27.62 -9.04
N VAL A 151 -4.48 28.39 -8.59
CA VAL A 151 -3.50 27.93 -7.60
C VAL A 151 -3.93 28.37 -6.20
N LEU A 152 -4.03 27.43 -5.27
CA LEU A 152 -4.49 27.64 -3.90
C LEU A 152 -3.41 27.26 -2.89
N GLN A 153 -3.25 28.08 -1.85
CA GLN A 153 -2.44 27.74 -0.69
C GLN A 153 -3.12 26.59 0.08
N LEU A 154 -2.46 25.44 0.19
CA LEU A 154 -3.02 24.25 0.84
C LEU A 154 -1.93 23.35 1.43
N ASP A 155 -1.68 23.51 2.72
CA ASP A 155 -1.11 22.44 3.54
C ASP A 155 -2.23 21.49 3.99
N VAL A 156 -2.16 20.24 3.53
CA VAL A 156 -3.17 19.21 3.83
C VAL A 156 -3.20 18.78 5.29
N THR A 157 -2.17 19.13 6.07
CA THR A 157 -2.08 18.89 7.52
C THR A 157 -2.60 20.05 8.36
N ASP A 158 -2.82 21.22 7.74
CA ASP A 158 -3.40 22.40 8.39
C ASP A 158 -4.91 22.45 8.16
N SER A 159 -5.67 22.12 9.20
CA SER A 159 -7.14 22.09 9.14
C SER A 159 -7.75 23.44 8.77
N SER A 160 -7.12 24.55 9.16
CA SER A 160 -7.62 25.91 8.84
C SER A 160 -7.48 26.23 7.36
N GLN A 161 -6.38 25.80 6.73
CA GLN A 161 -6.18 25.94 5.29
C GLN A 161 -7.14 25.03 4.51
N VAL A 162 -7.33 23.79 4.97
CA VAL A 162 -8.31 22.85 4.38
C VAL A 162 -9.73 23.44 4.40
N GLU A 163 -10.17 24.00 5.53
CA GLU A 163 -11.49 24.64 5.66
C GLU A 163 -11.64 25.89 4.78
N THR A 164 -10.56 26.69 4.68
CA THR A 164 -10.53 27.88 3.81
C THR A 164 -10.69 27.48 2.35
N VAL A 165 -9.93 26.49 1.89
CA VAL A 165 -10.01 25.96 0.52
C VAL A 165 -11.36 25.31 0.25
N HIS A 166 -11.90 24.56 1.21
CA HIS A 166 -13.24 23.99 1.10
C HIS A 166 -14.31 25.05 0.90
N SER A 167 -14.31 26.10 1.74
CA SER A 167 -15.26 27.21 1.66
C SER A 167 -15.15 27.96 0.33
N TYR A 168 -13.92 28.18 -0.13
CA TYR A 168 -13.66 28.78 -1.43
C TYR A 168 -14.21 27.92 -2.56
N ILE A 169 -13.86 26.64 -2.64
CA ILE A 169 -14.32 25.74 -3.70
C ILE A 169 -15.85 25.60 -3.69
N CYS A 170 -16.47 25.51 -2.51
CA CYS A 170 -17.92 25.49 -2.36
C CYS A 170 -18.58 26.71 -3.04
N SER A 171 -18.00 27.91 -2.87
CA SER A 171 -18.48 29.13 -3.53
C SER A 171 -18.33 29.11 -5.06
N GLN A 172 -17.32 28.41 -5.59
CA GLN A 172 -17.02 28.34 -7.02
C GLN A 172 -17.89 27.31 -7.73
N VAL A 173 -18.08 26.13 -7.15
CA VAL A 173 -18.78 25.01 -7.82
C VAL A 173 -20.29 25.01 -7.59
N GLY A 174 -20.75 25.68 -6.53
CA GLY A 174 -22.17 25.77 -6.18
C GLY A 174 -22.88 24.42 -6.17
N ARG A 175 -24.02 24.33 -6.87
CA ARG A 175 -24.85 23.12 -6.91
C ARG A 175 -24.28 21.98 -7.76
N THR A 176 -23.31 22.27 -8.62
CA THR A 176 -22.67 21.25 -9.48
C THR A 176 -21.80 20.30 -8.63
N GLY A 177 -21.28 20.80 -7.51
CA GLY A 177 -20.38 20.05 -6.65
C GLY A 177 -18.97 19.90 -7.26
N LEU A 178 -18.11 19.19 -6.53
CA LEU A 178 -16.73 18.94 -6.94
C LEU A 178 -16.68 17.62 -7.71
N TRP A 179 -16.25 17.62 -8.97
CA TRP A 179 -16.16 16.39 -9.77
C TRP A 179 -15.05 15.46 -9.28
N GLY A 180 -13.88 15.98 -8.92
CA GLY A 180 -12.72 15.16 -8.57
C GLY A 180 -11.95 15.68 -7.36
N LEU A 181 -11.52 14.77 -6.50
CA LEU A 181 -10.51 14.99 -5.47
C LEU A 181 -9.31 14.07 -5.74
N VAL A 182 -8.13 14.65 -5.93
CA VAL A 182 -6.88 13.91 -6.09
C VAL A 182 -6.01 14.13 -4.86
N ASN A 183 -5.93 13.11 -4.00
CA ASN A 183 -5.02 13.08 -2.85
C ASN A 183 -3.64 12.64 -3.34
N ASN A 184 -2.87 13.59 -3.85
CA ASN A 184 -1.52 13.40 -4.37
C ASN A 184 -0.42 13.89 -3.40
N ALA A 185 -0.72 14.83 -2.49
CA ALA A 185 0.25 15.28 -1.49
C ALA A 185 0.86 14.09 -0.73
N GLY A 186 2.18 14.12 -0.57
CA GLY A 186 2.90 13.06 0.12
C GLY A 186 4.38 13.36 0.29
N ILE A 187 4.96 12.79 1.33
CA ILE A 187 6.40 12.85 1.62
C ILE A 187 7.00 11.45 1.62
N LEU A 188 8.27 11.38 1.28
CA LEU A 188 9.11 10.20 1.44
C LEU A 188 10.14 10.49 2.52
N LEU A 189 10.28 9.57 3.48
CA LEU A 189 11.41 9.63 4.41
C LEU A 189 12.67 9.11 3.71
N CYS A 190 13.82 9.62 4.11
CA CYS A 190 15.10 9.05 3.69
C CYS A 190 15.11 7.53 3.90
N PRO A 191 15.46 6.71 2.90
CA PRO A 191 15.49 5.27 3.07
C PRO A 191 16.47 4.86 4.18
N ALA A 192 15.97 4.17 5.19
CA ALA A 192 16.77 3.67 6.30
C ALA A 192 16.18 2.39 6.88
N ASN A 193 16.97 1.65 7.65
CA ASN A 193 16.46 0.55 8.46
C ASN A 193 15.33 1.06 9.37
N ALA A 194 14.30 0.23 9.57
CA ALA A 194 13.07 0.65 10.24
C ALA A 194 13.31 1.24 11.64
N GLU A 195 14.24 0.66 12.40
CA GLU A 195 14.57 1.09 13.77
C GLU A 195 15.43 2.36 13.85
N LEU A 196 16.04 2.79 12.72
CA LEU A 196 16.84 4.01 12.67
C LEU A 196 15.98 5.28 12.53
N HIS A 197 14.71 5.13 12.16
CA HIS A 197 13.82 6.26 12.04
C HIS A 197 13.30 6.72 13.40
N PRO A 198 13.40 8.02 13.73
CA PRO A 198 12.70 8.53 14.89
C PRO A 198 11.19 8.41 14.71
N LEU A 199 10.51 8.08 15.81
CA LEU A 199 9.05 7.93 15.80
C LEU A 199 8.33 9.21 15.36
N SER A 200 8.90 10.39 15.62
CA SER A 200 8.37 11.68 15.13
C SER A 200 8.35 11.76 13.60
N ALA A 201 9.40 11.30 12.92
CA ALA A 201 9.43 11.24 11.46
C ALA A 201 8.41 10.23 10.91
N CYS A 202 8.27 9.08 11.57
CA CYS A 202 7.24 8.09 11.23
C CYS A 202 5.82 8.68 11.37
N ARG A 203 5.54 9.39 12.47
CA ARG A 203 4.25 10.09 12.68
C ARG A 203 4.00 11.13 11.60
N ARG A 204 4.98 11.98 11.29
CA ARG A 204 4.88 12.98 10.21
C ARG A 204 4.57 12.35 8.85
N CYS A 205 5.20 11.22 8.55
CA CYS A 205 4.94 10.46 7.32
C CYS A 205 3.51 9.95 7.25
N LEU A 206 3.00 9.36 8.34
CA LEU A 206 1.60 8.92 8.45
C LEU A 206 0.61 10.08 8.38
N GLU A 207 0.93 11.19 9.04
CA GLU A 207 0.09 12.39 9.06
C GLU A 207 -0.14 12.92 7.64
N VAL A 208 0.95 13.14 6.89
CA VAL A 208 0.87 13.69 5.53
C VAL A 208 0.33 12.67 4.52
N ASN A 209 0.83 11.42 4.54
CA ASN A 209 0.54 10.47 3.46
C ASN A 209 -0.79 9.74 3.64
N PHE A 210 -1.34 9.69 4.85
CA PHE A 210 -2.55 8.93 5.16
C PHE A 210 -3.62 9.80 5.82
N LEU A 211 -3.36 10.34 7.02
CA LEU A 211 -4.39 11.06 7.79
C LEU A 211 -4.89 12.31 7.06
N ALA A 212 -3.99 13.05 6.41
CA ALA A 212 -4.38 14.20 5.60
C ALA A 212 -5.30 13.80 4.44
N ALA A 213 -5.04 12.69 3.75
CA ALA A 213 -5.91 12.19 2.70
C ALA A 213 -7.30 11.76 3.26
N VAL A 214 -7.34 11.19 4.46
CA VAL A 214 -8.60 10.89 5.17
C VAL A 214 -9.37 12.18 5.44
N ASN A 215 -8.71 13.21 5.99
CA ASN A 215 -9.32 14.51 6.28
C ASN A 215 -9.86 15.17 5.00
N MET A 216 -9.05 15.22 3.92
CA MET A 216 -9.48 15.74 2.62
C MET A 216 -10.70 14.98 2.07
N CYS A 217 -10.73 13.65 2.19
CA CYS A 217 -11.91 12.87 1.82
C CYS A 217 -13.14 13.30 2.62
N GLN A 218 -13.02 13.40 3.95
CA GLN A 218 -14.14 13.74 4.84
C GLN A 218 -14.70 15.14 4.56
N VAL A 219 -13.83 16.14 4.44
CA VAL A 219 -14.21 17.54 4.22
C VAL A 219 -14.90 17.74 2.87
N PHE A 220 -14.37 17.14 1.80
CA PHE A 220 -14.88 17.36 0.44
C PHE A 220 -15.98 16.37 0.01
N LEU A 221 -16.25 15.32 0.81
CA LEU A 221 -17.25 14.30 0.47
C LEU A 221 -18.64 14.86 0.14
N PRO A 222 -19.18 15.88 0.85
CA PRO A 222 -20.48 16.45 0.51
C PRO A 222 -20.52 17.00 -0.93
N LEU A 223 -19.47 17.69 -1.37
CA LEU A 223 -19.37 18.23 -2.74
C LEU A 223 -19.21 17.12 -3.79
N LEU A 224 -18.45 16.07 -3.45
CA LEU A 224 -18.27 14.90 -4.33
C LEU A 224 -19.56 14.10 -4.50
N ARG A 225 -20.39 14.00 -3.46
CA ARG A 225 -21.71 13.34 -3.53
C ARG A 225 -22.68 14.09 -4.42
N GLN A 226 -22.65 15.43 -4.39
CA GLN A 226 -23.50 16.26 -5.25
C GLN A 226 -23.21 16.02 -6.74
N SER A 227 -21.94 15.92 -7.10
CA SER A 227 -21.50 15.71 -8.49
C SER A 227 -21.50 14.23 -8.93
N ARG A 228 -21.68 13.29 -8.00
CA ARG A 228 -21.39 11.85 -8.19
C ARG A 228 -19.98 11.64 -8.75
N GLY A 229 -19.04 12.33 -8.11
CA GLY A 229 -17.68 12.55 -8.59
C GLY A 229 -16.72 11.38 -8.39
N ARG A 230 -15.45 11.73 -8.24
CA ARG A 230 -14.28 10.84 -8.25
C ARG A 230 -13.34 11.19 -7.10
N ILE A 231 -12.88 10.16 -6.38
CA ILE A 231 -11.74 10.28 -5.47
C ILE A 231 -10.60 9.47 -6.07
N VAL A 232 -9.43 10.07 -6.20
CA VAL A 232 -8.22 9.40 -6.66
C VAL A 232 -7.14 9.55 -5.60
N ASN A 233 -6.68 8.43 -5.06
CA ASN A 233 -5.66 8.41 -4.01
C ASN A 233 -4.34 7.92 -4.59
N MET A 234 -3.28 8.72 -4.39
CA MET A 234 -1.92 8.36 -4.78
C MET A 234 -1.27 7.50 -3.71
N SER A 235 -1.27 6.19 -3.96
CA SER A 235 -0.51 5.22 -3.18
C SER A 235 0.89 5.02 -3.77
N SER A 236 1.49 3.85 -3.54
CA SER A 236 2.77 3.43 -4.09
C SER A 236 2.82 1.90 -4.12
N MET A 237 3.61 1.35 -5.03
CA MET A 237 4.00 -0.07 -4.97
C MET A 237 4.58 -0.44 -3.58
N ALA A 238 5.30 0.48 -2.91
CA ALA A 238 5.84 0.27 -1.57
C ALA A 238 4.77 0.06 -0.48
N GLY A 239 3.50 0.38 -0.77
CA GLY A 239 2.37 0.09 0.11
C GLY A 239 1.83 -1.34 0.00
N GLU A 240 2.24 -2.10 -1.02
CA GLU A 240 1.75 -3.47 -1.29
C GLU A 240 2.81 -4.54 -1.06
N VAL A 241 4.10 -4.17 -1.11
CA VAL A 241 5.21 -5.10 -0.98
C VAL A 241 6.24 -4.59 0.04
N PRO A 242 6.83 -5.48 0.85
CA PRO A 242 7.87 -5.09 1.79
C PRO A 242 9.15 -4.70 1.04
N LEU A 243 9.48 -3.42 1.05
CA LEU A 243 10.72 -2.89 0.49
C LEU A 243 11.66 -2.42 1.62
N PRO A 244 12.88 -2.99 1.74
CA PRO A 244 13.88 -2.51 2.68
C PRO A 244 14.15 -1.02 2.50
N GLY A 245 14.23 -0.27 3.60
CA GLY A 245 14.39 1.18 3.57
C GLY A 245 13.09 1.98 3.63
N PHE A 246 11.94 1.37 3.34
CA PHE A 246 10.66 2.08 3.20
C PHE A 246 9.65 1.76 4.29
N ALA A 247 10.06 1.32 5.47
CA ALA A 247 9.13 0.81 6.49
C ALA A 247 7.97 1.77 6.82
N ALA A 248 8.28 3.01 7.22
CA ALA A 248 7.24 3.99 7.57
C ALA A 248 6.48 4.52 6.35
N TYR A 249 7.18 4.75 5.23
CA TYR A 249 6.56 5.20 3.97
C TYR A 249 5.58 4.14 3.45
N GLY A 250 6.04 2.90 3.30
CA GLY A 250 5.24 1.75 2.91
C GLY A 250 4.05 1.53 3.83
N ALA A 251 4.24 1.61 5.16
CA ALA A 251 3.12 1.53 6.11
C ALA A 251 2.05 2.61 5.86
N SER A 252 2.44 3.86 5.64
CA SER A 252 1.48 4.93 5.34
C SER A 252 0.72 4.71 4.01
N LYS A 253 1.40 4.20 2.97
CA LYS A 253 0.79 3.90 1.67
C LYS A 253 -0.07 2.63 1.71
N ALA A 254 0.29 1.65 2.54
CA ALA A 254 -0.54 0.48 2.82
C ALA A 254 -1.85 0.88 3.51
N ALA A 255 -1.77 1.73 4.53
CA ALA A 255 -2.94 2.27 5.24
C ALA A 255 -3.88 3.00 4.27
N LEU A 256 -3.34 3.89 3.43
CA LEU A 256 -4.12 4.59 2.40
C LEU A 256 -4.76 3.61 1.39
N SER A 257 -4.04 2.55 1.01
CA SER A 257 -4.54 1.55 0.04
C SER A 257 -5.74 0.79 0.58
N VAL A 258 -5.67 0.32 1.84
CA VAL A 258 -6.79 -0.37 2.48
C VAL A 258 -7.96 0.58 2.69
N PHE A 259 -7.71 1.79 3.21
CA PHE A 259 -8.74 2.81 3.39
C PHE A 259 -9.48 3.13 2.09
N SER A 260 -8.74 3.31 0.99
CA SER A 260 -9.33 3.59 -0.33
C SER A 260 -10.21 2.46 -0.84
N GLN A 261 -9.81 1.20 -0.60
CA GLN A 261 -10.60 0.04 -0.99
C GLN A 261 -11.91 -0.06 -0.21
N VAL A 262 -11.90 0.29 1.08
CA VAL A 262 -13.12 0.37 1.91
C VAL A 262 -14.03 1.50 1.42
N MET A 263 -13.48 2.71 1.26
CA MET A 263 -14.22 3.87 0.75
C MET A 263 -14.87 3.59 -0.61
N ARG A 264 -14.21 2.85 -1.50
CA ARG A 264 -14.79 2.43 -2.78
C ARG A 264 -16.09 1.64 -2.63
N LEU A 265 -16.17 0.78 -1.62
CA LEU A 265 -17.37 -0.03 -1.35
C LEU A 265 -18.46 0.82 -0.70
N GLU A 266 -18.11 1.61 0.31
CA GLU A 266 -19.06 2.46 1.04
C GLU A 266 -19.67 3.57 0.16
N LEU A 267 -18.88 4.14 -0.75
CA LEU A 267 -19.31 5.25 -1.59
C LEU A 267 -19.99 4.83 -2.89
N ALA A 268 -20.03 3.53 -3.20
CA ALA A 268 -20.66 3.01 -4.42
C ALA A 268 -22.16 3.38 -4.49
N GLU A 269 -22.88 3.29 -3.37
CA GLU A 269 -24.31 3.66 -3.28
C GLU A 269 -24.55 5.15 -3.50
N TRP A 270 -23.54 5.98 -3.25
CA TRP A 270 -23.58 7.43 -3.45
C TRP A 270 -23.21 7.84 -4.88
N GLY A 271 -22.86 6.87 -5.74
CA GLY A 271 -22.39 7.13 -7.10
C GLY A 271 -21.01 7.80 -7.17
N VAL A 272 -20.27 7.84 -6.06
CA VAL A 272 -18.89 8.36 -6.03
C VAL A 272 -17.95 7.18 -6.23
N SER A 273 -17.09 7.26 -7.24
CA SER A 273 -16.08 6.21 -7.47
C SER A 273 -14.75 6.59 -6.86
N VAL A 274 -14.03 5.57 -6.39
CA VAL A 274 -12.72 5.71 -5.76
C VAL A 274 -11.72 4.85 -6.52
N ALA A 275 -10.64 5.48 -6.97
CA ALA A 275 -9.54 4.81 -7.66
C ALA A 275 -8.23 4.97 -6.88
N LEU A 276 -7.43 3.91 -6.89
CA LEU A 276 -6.10 3.90 -6.31
C LEU A 276 -5.06 3.89 -7.44
N ILE A 277 -4.08 4.78 -7.36
CA ILE A 277 -2.91 4.77 -8.25
C ILE A 277 -1.71 4.28 -7.44
N GLN A 278 -1.02 3.26 -7.92
CA GLN A 278 0.16 2.67 -7.28
C GLN A 278 1.35 2.72 -8.25
N PRO A 279 2.03 3.87 -8.35
CA PRO A 279 3.21 3.97 -9.18
C PRO A 279 4.35 3.12 -8.63
N ALA A 280 5.15 2.58 -9.54
CA ALA A 280 6.53 2.16 -9.25
C ALA A 280 7.44 3.38 -9.05
N GLY A 281 8.76 3.22 -9.15
CA GLY A 281 9.71 4.34 -9.05
C GLY A 281 9.66 5.25 -10.29
N PHE A 282 9.44 6.55 -10.09
CA PHE A 282 9.50 7.60 -11.11
C PHE A 282 10.30 8.79 -10.58
N ARG A 283 11.03 9.47 -11.46
CA ARG A 283 11.85 10.61 -11.07
C ARG A 283 10.99 11.84 -10.82
N THR A 284 10.73 12.11 -9.54
CA THR A 284 10.02 13.30 -9.07
C THR A 284 10.82 13.97 -7.95
N ASN A 285 10.39 15.16 -7.52
CA ASN A 285 11.02 15.86 -6.41
C ASN A 285 10.78 15.20 -5.04
N ILE A 286 10.03 14.09 -4.97
CA ILE A 286 9.81 13.36 -3.73
C ILE A 286 11.12 12.81 -3.13
N PHE A 287 12.17 12.67 -3.94
CA PHE A 287 13.50 12.26 -3.49
C PHE A 287 14.32 13.41 -2.85
N GLY A 288 13.82 14.65 -2.89
CA GLY A 288 14.52 15.83 -2.40
C GLY A 288 15.70 16.28 -3.27
N ASN A 289 16.29 17.42 -2.91
CA ASN A 289 17.54 17.92 -3.50
C ASN A 289 18.75 17.63 -2.59
N SER A 290 19.94 18.15 -2.94
CA SER A 290 21.16 17.98 -2.14
C SER A 290 21.03 18.50 -0.70
N ASP A 291 20.30 19.60 -0.51
CA ASP A 291 20.13 20.24 0.79
C ASP A 291 19.17 19.44 1.66
N ASP A 292 18.13 18.86 1.06
CA ASP A 292 17.22 17.94 1.75
C ASP A 292 17.96 16.66 2.19
N ILE A 293 18.82 16.11 1.32
CA ILE A 293 19.66 14.95 1.62
C ILE A 293 20.58 15.22 2.82
N ALA A 294 21.21 16.41 2.85
CA ALA A 294 22.04 16.81 3.99
C ALA A 294 21.20 16.92 5.28
N ARG A 295 20.02 17.54 5.20
CA ARG A 295 19.09 17.65 6.33
C ARG A 295 18.64 16.30 6.87
N TYR A 296 18.31 15.35 5.99
CA TYR A 296 17.92 14.00 6.38
C TYR A 296 19.05 13.25 7.07
N ARG A 297 20.30 13.43 6.60
CA ARG A 297 21.47 12.86 7.24
C ARG A 297 21.59 13.35 8.68
N ASP A 298 21.48 14.66 8.89
CA ASP A 298 21.64 15.27 10.21
C ASP A 298 20.49 14.88 11.15
N GLU A 299 19.25 14.79 10.63
CA GLU A 299 18.09 14.28 11.36
C GLU A 299 18.28 12.82 11.80
N LEU A 300 18.74 11.94 10.90
CA LEU A 300 19.03 10.54 11.24
C LEU A 300 20.14 10.44 12.29
N LEU A 301 21.28 11.11 12.07
CA LEU A 301 22.41 11.04 12.98
C LEU A 301 22.05 11.54 14.38
N SER A 302 21.30 12.64 14.48
CA SER A 302 20.90 13.22 15.77
C SER A 302 19.86 12.39 16.51
N ALA A 303 18.99 11.66 15.80
CA ALA A 303 17.87 10.96 16.40
C ALA A 303 18.12 9.47 16.73
N VAL A 304 19.13 8.85 16.10
CA VAL A 304 19.49 7.45 16.35
C VAL A 304 20.05 7.29 17.77
N SER A 305 19.60 6.24 18.47
CA SER A 305 20.06 5.91 19.83
C SER A 305 21.56 5.60 19.87
N SER A 306 22.21 5.74 21.04
CA SER A 306 23.63 5.40 21.19
C SER A 306 23.92 3.94 20.83
N ALA A 307 23.08 3.02 21.30
CA ALA A 307 23.20 1.59 20.99
C ALA A 307 23.11 1.32 19.48
N ALA A 308 22.09 1.85 18.81
CA ALA A 308 21.96 1.68 17.36
C ALA A 308 23.11 2.37 16.59
N ARG A 309 23.63 3.50 17.09
CA ARG A 309 24.79 4.15 16.49
C ARG A 309 26.05 3.30 16.60
N GLU A 310 26.23 2.58 17.70
CA GLU A 310 27.34 1.63 17.88
C GLU A 310 27.20 0.39 16.98
N ASP A 311 25.98 -0.13 16.84
CA ASP A 311 25.68 -1.32 16.03
C ASP A 311 25.77 -1.04 14.53
N TYR A 312 25.26 0.10 14.05
CA TYR A 312 25.29 0.44 12.63
C TYR A 312 26.57 1.19 12.24
N GLY A 313 27.09 2.05 13.11
CA GLY A 313 28.21 2.92 12.83
C GLY A 313 27.81 4.15 12.01
N GLU A 314 28.50 5.26 12.28
CA GLU A 314 28.20 6.56 11.67
C GLU A 314 28.38 6.56 10.14
N ALA A 315 29.38 5.84 9.63
CA ALA A 315 29.62 5.70 8.19
C ALA A 315 28.42 5.06 7.47
N TYR A 316 27.82 4.02 8.05
CA TYR A 316 26.63 3.39 7.49
C TYR A 316 25.47 4.38 7.49
N ILE A 317 25.15 4.96 8.65
CA ILE A 317 24.00 5.88 8.80
C ILE A 317 24.13 7.08 7.86
N SER A 318 25.33 7.67 7.76
CA SER A 318 25.60 8.85 6.93
C SER A 318 25.51 8.57 5.43
N SER A 319 25.67 7.32 5.02
CA SER A 319 25.62 6.90 3.62
C SER A 319 24.20 6.61 3.11
N LEU A 320 23.24 6.36 4.02
CA LEU A 320 21.86 6.02 3.66
C LEU A 320 21.18 7.10 2.80
N PRO A 321 21.26 8.41 3.11
CA PRO A 321 20.63 9.44 2.29
C PRO A 321 21.10 9.49 0.83
N VAL A 322 22.30 8.99 0.52
CA VAL A 322 22.82 8.92 -0.86
C VAL A 322 22.01 7.96 -1.73
N SER A 323 21.26 7.03 -1.12
CA SER A 323 20.35 6.15 -1.86
C SER A 323 19.26 6.94 -2.59
N LEU A 324 18.79 8.07 -2.05
CA LEU A 324 17.79 8.93 -2.70
C LEU A 324 18.29 9.47 -4.04
N SER A 325 19.53 9.96 -4.10
CA SER A 325 20.14 10.42 -5.35
C SER A 325 20.26 9.30 -6.37
N ARG A 326 20.71 8.11 -5.93
CA ARG A 326 20.83 6.93 -6.81
C ARG A 326 19.48 6.51 -7.37
N MET A 327 18.44 6.46 -6.55
CA MET A 327 17.09 6.14 -6.98
C MET A 327 16.53 7.17 -7.96
N SER A 328 16.74 8.46 -7.70
CA SER A 328 16.31 9.54 -8.59
C SER A 328 16.97 9.40 -9.98
N GLN A 329 18.25 9.05 -10.04
CA GLN A 329 18.98 8.85 -11.31
C GLN A 329 18.58 7.58 -12.08
N GLN A 330 18.11 6.55 -11.38
CA GLN A 330 17.76 5.25 -11.98
C GLN A 330 16.29 5.12 -12.37
N THR A 331 15.44 6.07 -11.97
CA THR A 331 14.01 6.04 -12.25
C THR A 331 13.65 6.82 -13.53
N PRO A 332 12.60 6.41 -14.27
CA PRO A 332 12.19 7.10 -15.49
C PRO A 332 11.78 8.55 -15.23
N GLU A 333 12.16 9.45 -16.13
CA GLU A 333 11.75 10.87 -16.09
C GLU A 333 10.34 11.10 -16.64
N ASP A 334 9.89 10.23 -17.53
CA ASP A 334 8.58 10.35 -18.16
C ASP A 334 7.47 10.01 -17.16
N LEU A 335 6.72 11.03 -16.75
CA LEU A 335 5.60 10.92 -15.82
C LEU A 335 4.27 10.61 -16.54
N SER A 336 4.27 10.59 -17.88
CA SER A 336 3.06 10.41 -18.69
C SER A 336 2.27 9.14 -18.32
N PRO A 337 2.88 7.97 -18.04
CA PRO A 337 2.11 6.78 -17.67
C PRO A 337 1.26 6.98 -16.41
N VAL A 338 1.77 7.70 -15.41
CA VAL A 338 1.03 7.98 -14.17
C VAL A 338 -0.04 9.03 -14.41
N VAL A 339 0.28 10.08 -15.17
CA VAL A 339 -0.65 11.16 -15.49
C VAL A 339 -1.79 10.66 -16.39
N ASP A 340 -1.51 9.77 -17.34
CA ASP A 340 -2.52 9.10 -18.17
C ASP A 340 -3.50 8.28 -17.31
N ASP A 341 -2.98 7.49 -16.37
CA ASP A 341 -3.80 6.71 -15.45
C ASP A 341 -4.61 7.60 -14.49
N LEU A 342 -4.06 8.74 -14.06
CA LEU A 342 -4.78 9.77 -13.29
C LEU A 342 -5.91 10.40 -14.11
N CYS A 343 -5.66 10.74 -15.38
CA CYS A 343 -6.68 11.26 -16.29
C CYS A 343 -7.77 10.22 -16.57
N ASP A 344 -7.41 8.95 -16.79
CA ASP A 344 -8.36 7.83 -16.93
C ASP A 344 -9.21 7.71 -15.66
N ALA A 345 -8.61 7.65 -14.48
CA ALA A 345 -9.32 7.55 -13.21
C ALA A 345 -10.35 8.69 -12.99
N LEU A 346 -10.07 9.89 -13.48
CA LEU A 346 -10.94 11.06 -13.34
C LEU A 346 -12.01 11.18 -14.43
N LEU A 347 -11.67 10.86 -15.68
CA LEU A 347 -12.50 11.18 -16.85
C LEU A 347 -13.08 9.96 -17.53
N SER A 348 -12.63 8.75 -17.24
CA SER A 348 -13.20 7.53 -17.81
C SER A 348 -14.67 7.36 -17.41
N VAL A 349 -15.49 6.93 -18.38
CA VAL A 349 -16.89 6.52 -18.10
C VAL A 349 -16.93 5.36 -17.09
N ARG A 350 -15.93 4.48 -17.10
CA ARG A 350 -15.79 3.34 -16.18
C ARG A 350 -14.34 3.24 -15.70
N PRO A 351 -13.94 4.03 -14.69
CA PRO A 351 -12.58 4.00 -14.17
C PRO A 351 -12.29 2.65 -13.52
N ARG A 352 -11.04 2.22 -13.58
CA ARG A 352 -10.57 1.02 -12.87
C ARG A 352 -10.45 1.35 -11.37
N PRO A 353 -10.62 0.36 -10.48
CA PRO A 353 -10.42 0.59 -9.05
C PRO A 353 -8.94 0.73 -8.68
N LEU A 354 -8.03 0.17 -9.49
CA LEU A 354 -6.59 0.16 -9.26
C LEU A 354 -5.83 0.35 -10.58
N TYR A 355 -4.83 1.21 -10.54
CA TYR A 355 -3.87 1.49 -11.59
C TYR A 355 -2.45 1.27 -11.06
N THR A 356 -1.59 0.60 -11.82
CA THR A 356 -0.21 0.24 -11.39
C THR A 356 0.84 0.68 -12.42
N PRO A 357 0.96 2.00 -12.68
CA PRO A 357 1.88 2.50 -13.69
C PRO A 357 3.34 2.29 -13.31
N GLY A 358 4.17 2.05 -14.32
CA GLY A 358 5.62 1.93 -14.19
C GLY A 358 6.15 0.50 -14.30
N GLN A 359 7.47 0.39 -14.50
CA GLN A 359 8.14 -0.90 -14.66
C GLN A 359 7.97 -1.76 -13.40
N MET A 360 7.59 -3.02 -13.60
CA MET A 360 7.33 -3.99 -12.51
C MET A 360 6.24 -3.58 -11.51
N GLY A 361 5.49 -2.49 -11.73
CA GLY A 361 4.48 -1.98 -10.81
C GLY A 361 3.39 -2.98 -10.46
N TRP A 362 2.99 -3.82 -11.41
CA TRP A 362 2.03 -4.91 -11.19
C TRP A 362 2.71 -6.25 -10.81
N LEU A 363 3.93 -6.48 -11.30
CA LEU A 363 4.60 -7.78 -11.19
C LEU A 363 5.09 -8.04 -9.76
N LEU A 364 5.68 -7.05 -9.09
CA LEU A 364 6.16 -7.24 -7.72
C LEU A 364 5.03 -7.51 -6.73
N PRO A 365 3.93 -6.73 -6.71
CA PRO A 365 2.76 -7.06 -5.90
C PRO A 365 2.17 -8.44 -6.23
N PHE A 366 2.13 -8.81 -7.51
CA PHE A 366 1.69 -10.14 -7.92
C PHE A 366 2.57 -11.24 -7.32
N LEU A 367 3.90 -11.12 -7.41
CA LEU A 367 4.84 -12.08 -6.83
C LEU A 367 4.70 -12.14 -5.30
N HIS A 368 4.61 -10.99 -4.62
CA HIS A 368 4.43 -10.94 -3.16
C HIS A 368 3.16 -11.67 -2.71
N ARG A 369 2.08 -11.54 -3.47
CA ARG A 369 0.78 -12.15 -3.15
C ARG A 369 0.73 -13.66 -3.39
N HIS A 370 1.49 -14.17 -4.36
CA HIS A 370 1.34 -15.53 -4.85
C HIS A 370 2.56 -16.44 -4.60
N CYS A 371 3.74 -15.88 -4.38
CA CYS A 371 4.93 -16.67 -4.05
C CYS A 371 5.02 -16.92 -2.53
N PRO A 372 5.61 -18.06 -2.12
CA PRO A 372 6.01 -18.24 -0.72
C PRO A 372 6.94 -17.12 -0.26
N THR A 373 6.80 -16.68 0.99
CA THR A 373 7.57 -15.58 1.58
C THR A 373 9.07 -15.73 1.37
N SER A 374 9.64 -16.92 1.59
CA SER A 374 11.07 -17.18 1.40
C SER A 374 11.55 -16.96 -0.04
N ALA A 375 10.70 -17.26 -1.04
CA ALA A 375 11.03 -17.02 -2.44
C ALA A 375 10.96 -15.53 -2.77
N PHE A 376 9.96 -14.82 -2.24
CA PHE A 376 9.84 -13.38 -2.41
C PHE A 376 10.99 -12.63 -1.72
N ASP A 377 11.35 -13.02 -0.51
CA ASP A 377 12.48 -12.45 0.25
C ASP A 377 13.81 -12.64 -0.51
N LEU A 378 14.00 -13.79 -1.17
CA LEU A 378 15.15 -14.03 -2.04
C LEU A 378 15.15 -13.10 -3.27
N ILE A 379 13.99 -12.78 -3.83
CA ILE A 379 13.89 -11.82 -4.94
C ILE A 379 14.28 -10.42 -4.43
N ILE A 380 13.71 -10.00 -3.30
CA ILE A 380 14.00 -8.70 -2.68
C ILE A 380 15.47 -8.60 -2.25
N SER A 381 16.09 -9.67 -1.77
CA SER A 381 17.50 -9.67 -1.37
C SER A 381 18.47 -9.47 -2.55
N ARG A 382 18.01 -9.60 -3.79
CA ARG A 382 18.79 -9.30 -5.01
C ARG A 382 18.67 -7.85 -5.46
N PHE A 383 17.80 -7.05 -4.82
CA PHE A 383 17.66 -5.64 -5.16
C PHE A 383 18.90 -4.87 -4.67
N PRO A 384 19.24 -3.72 -5.30
CA PRO A 384 20.35 -2.89 -4.84
C PRO A 384 20.21 -2.54 -3.36
N LYS A 385 21.30 -2.72 -2.60
CA LYS A 385 21.34 -2.34 -1.18
C LYS A 385 21.19 -0.82 -1.04
N LEU A 386 20.66 -0.38 0.09
CA LEU A 386 20.55 1.05 0.44
C LEU A 386 21.91 1.74 0.46
N THR A 387 22.96 1.02 0.82
CA THR A 387 24.34 1.53 0.85
C THR A 387 25.33 0.40 0.62
N ASP A 388 26.52 0.76 0.15
CA ASP A 388 27.67 -0.13 0.02
C ASP A 388 28.41 -0.31 1.35
N CYS A 389 28.13 0.55 2.34
CA CYS A 389 28.64 0.39 3.70
C CYS A 389 27.94 -0.76 4.41
N GLU A 390 28.68 -1.51 5.23
CA GLU A 390 28.10 -2.51 6.12
C GLU A 390 27.98 -1.98 7.56
N PRO A 391 26.90 -2.35 8.28
CA PRO A 391 26.75 -2.08 9.71
C PRO A 391 28.01 -2.46 10.50
N ALA A 392 28.44 -1.59 11.42
CA ALA A 392 29.66 -1.79 12.20
C ALA A 392 29.64 -3.08 13.04
N GLY A 393 28.49 -3.46 13.59
CA GLY A 393 28.30 -4.67 14.40
C GLY A 393 28.50 -5.96 13.61
N LEU A 394 28.17 -5.98 12.31
CA LEU A 394 28.38 -7.14 11.44
C LEU A 394 29.85 -7.38 11.07
N ARG A 395 30.72 -6.36 11.21
CA ARG A 395 32.16 -6.48 11.00
C ARG A 395 32.91 -7.02 12.23
N ARG A 396 32.25 -7.11 13.39
CA ARG A 396 32.85 -7.58 14.66
C ARG A 396 32.79 -9.09 14.83
N THR A 397 32.00 -9.77 14.01
CA THR A 397 31.87 -11.25 13.95
C THR A 397 32.66 -11.80 12.79
#